data_AF-A0A6B2V518-F1
#
_entry.id   AF-A0A6B2V518-F1
#
_cell.length_a   1.000
_cell.length_b   1.000
_cell.length_c   1.000
_cell.angle_alpha   90.00
_cell.angle_beta   90.00
_cell.angle_gamma   90.00
#
_symmetry.space_group_name_H-M   'P 1'
#
loop_
_entity.id
_entity.type
_entity.pdbx_description
1 polymer ?
#
loop_
_entity_poly.entity_id
_entity_poly.type
_entity_poly.pdbx_seq_one_letter_code
_entity_poly.pdbx_strand_id
1 'polypeptide(L)'
;AAVVYRGRVEYAVVGDIGPRDLLGEASYAAARRLGIPADPRGGGARSGVTYIVFEHSRVRPIESHRAAVAEGERLVRRLLTSTGTELPTD
;
A
#
# COMPACT_ATOMS: atom_id res chain seq x y z
N ALA A 1 -1.28 0.15 -3.57
CA ALA A 1 -0.71 1.16 -2.67
C ALA A 1 0.59 0.65 -2.07
N ALA A 2 1.53 1.56 -1.83
CA ALA A 2 2.62 1.33 -0.87
C ALA A 2 2.18 1.90 0.49
N VAL A 3 2.29 1.08 1.54
CA VAL A 3 1.96 1.44 2.92
C VAL A 3 3.26 1.52 3.69
N VAL A 4 3.60 2.71 4.18
CA VAL A 4 4.86 2.97 4.87
C VAL A 4 4.60 3.15 6.36
N TYR A 5 5.32 2.42 7.19
CA TYR A 5 5.28 2.55 8.65
C TYR A 5 6.65 2.28 9.26
N ARG A 6 7.19 3.25 10.01
CA ARG A 6 8.50 3.13 10.71
C ARG A 6 9.63 2.57 9.84
N GLY A 7 9.76 3.08 8.61
CA GLY A 7 10.80 2.67 7.66
C GLY A 7 10.55 1.34 6.96
N ARG A 8 9.41 0.68 7.22
CA ARG A 8 8.97 -0.53 6.53
C ARG A 8 7.95 -0.17 5.47
N VAL A 9 7.97 -0.89 4.35
CA VAL A 9 7.03 -0.72 3.25
C VAL A 9 6.33 -2.04 3.00
N GLU A 10 5.02 -1.98 2.78
CA GLU A 10 4.19 -3.11 2.38
C GLU A 10 3.35 -2.71 1.17
N TYR A 11 3.14 -3.66 0.25
CA TYR A 11 2.37 -3.42 -0.97
C TYR A 11 1.06 -4.20 -0.96
N ALA A 12 -0.04 -3.48 -1.11
CA ALA A 12 -1.39 -4.04 -1.15
C ALA A 12 -2.20 -3.45 -2.30
N VAL A 13 -3.11 -4.24 -2.87
CA VAL A 13 -4.11 -3.70 -3.81
C VAL A 13 -5.14 -2.92 -3.02
N VAL A 14 -5.50 -1.72 -3.51
CA VAL A 14 -6.61 -0.93 -2.96
C VAL A 14 -7.87 -1.41 -3.65
N GLY A 15 -8.78 -2.02 -2.90
CA GLY A 15 -10.10 -2.43 -3.38
C GLY A 15 -11.18 -1.56 -2.75
N ASP A 16 -12.17 -1.17 -3.54
CA ASP A 16 -13.27 -0.32 -3.08
C ASP A 16 -14.17 -1.10 -2.12
N ILE A 17 -14.52 -2.36 -2.43
CA ILE A 17 -15.30 -3.28 -1.58
C ILE A 17 -14.97 -4.73 -1.99
N GLY A 18 -14.49 -5.57 -1.07
CA GLY A 18 -14.38 -7.03 -1.26
C GLY A 18 -15.70 -7.76 -0.94
N PRO A 19 -15.81 -9.09 -1.10
CA PRO A 19 -16.95 -9.84 -0.57
C PRO A 19 -17.19 -9.46 0.89
N ARG A 20 -18.45 -9.44 1.36
CA ARG A 20 -18.86 -8.84 2.65
C ARG A 20 -18.06 -9.33 3.88
N ASP A 21 -17.43 -10.50 3.77
CA ASP A 21 -16.61 -11.12 4.82
C ASP A 21 -15.11 -10.81 4.74
N LEU A 22 -14.64 -10.10 3.70
CA LEU A 22 -13.23 -9.76 3.42
C LEU A 22 -12.87 -8.29 3.69
N LEU A 23 -13.77 -7.52 4.31
CA LEU A 23 -13.52 -6.11 4.61
C LEU A 23 -12.35 -5.98 5.60
N GLY A 24 -11.27 -5.34 5.13
CA GLY A 24 -10.10 -5.05 5.96
C GLY A 24 -9.00 -6.12 5.94
N GLU A 25 -9.12 -7.22 5.18
CA GLU A 25 -8.05 -8.25 5.12
C GLU A 25 -6.72 -7.69 4.62
N ALA A 26 -6.75 -6.83 3.61
CA ALA A 26 -5.55 -6.16 3.10
C ALA A 26 -4.89 -5.30 4.18
N SER A 27 -5.69 -4.53 4.93
CA SER A 27 -5.21 -3.69 6.04
C SER A 27 -4.70 -4.51 7.22
N TYR A 28 -5.37 -5.62 7.55
CA TYR A 28 -4.96 -6.55 8.60
C TYR A 28 -3.65 -7.26 8.25
N ALA A 29 -3.54 -7.77 7.01
CA ALA A 29 -2.32 -8.38 6.50
C ALA A 29 -1.17 -7.37 6.46
N ALA A 30 -1.45 -6.13 6.04
CA ALA A 30 -0.47 -5.05 6.06
C ALA A 30 -0.03 -4.72 7.49
N ALA A 31 -0.95 -4.62 8.43
CA ALA A 31 -0.62 -4.39 9.84
C ALA A 31 0.32 -5.47 10.38
N ARG A 32 0.03 -6.76 10.11
CA ARG A 32 0.91 -7.87 10.50
C ARG A 32 2.31 -7.76 9.89
N ARG A 33 2.42 -7.47 8.59
CA ARG A 33 3.72 -7.37 7.89
C ARG A 33 4.53 -6.14 8.27
N LEU A 34 3.86 -5.04 8.62
CA LEU A 34 4.48 -3.80 9.06
C LEU A 34 4.81 -3.79 10.57
N GLY A 35 4.37 -4.80 11.32
CA GLY A 35 4.54 -4.86 12.78
C GLY A 35 3.64 -3.89 13.54
N ILE A 36 2.51 -3.52 12.96
CA ILE A 36 1.42 -2.80 13.62
C ILE A 36 0.57 -3.84 14.37
N PRO A 37 0.09 -3.56 15.60
CA PRO A 37 -0.83 -4.46 16.30
C PRO A 37 -2.03 -4.82 15.41
N ALA A 38 -2.13 -6.08 14.99
CA ALA A 38 -3.18 -6.53 14.08
C ALA A 38 -4.28 -7.19 14.91
N ASP A 39 -5.22 -6.38 15.39
CA ASP A 39 -6.41 -6.80 16.11
C ASP A 39 -7.59 -5.95 15.62
N PRO A 40 -8.66 -6.56 15.09
CA PRO A 40 -9.84 -5.81 14.66
C PRO A 40 -10.53 -5.04 15.79
N ARG A 41 -10.30 -5.37 17.07
CA ARG A 41 -10.94 -4.72 18.22
C ARG A 41 -10.15 -3.56 18.80
N GLY A 42 -8.82 -3.67 18.87
CA GLY A 42 -7.97 -2.65 19.50
C GLY A 42 -6.60 -2.43 18.83
N GLY A 43 -6.37 -3.03 17.66
CA GLY A 43 -5.14 -2.88 16.91
C GLY A 43 -5.05 -1.60 16.10
N GLY A 44 -4.00 -1.50 15.28
CA GLY A 44 -3.74 -0.38 14.39
C GLY A 44 -2.66 0.57 14.90
N ALA A 45 -2.48 1.65 14.16
CA ALA A 45 -1.57 2.73 14.49
C ALA A 45 -2.35 4.04 14.46
N ARG A 46 -2.24 4.86 15.52
CA ARG A 46 -2.94 6.16 15.61
C ARG A 46 -2.35 7.20 14.65
N SER A 47 -1.09 7.04 14.24
CA SER A 47 -0.36 7.93 13.34
C SER A 47 0.88 7.23 12.75
N GLY A 48 1.55 7.90 11.82
CA GLY A 48 2.83 7.44 11.24
C GLY A 48 2.69 6.39 10.14
N VAL A 49 1.47 6.13 9.68
CA VAL A 49 1.20 5.32 8.49
C VAL A 49 1.00 6.26 7.30
N THR A 50 1.78 6.08 6.25
CA THR A 50 1.62 6.81 4.99
C THR A 50 1.14 5.86 3.91
N TYR A 51 0.10 6.25 3.18
CA TYR A 51 -0.41 5.53 2.03
C TYR A 51 -0.04 6.27 0.75
N ILE A 52 0.64 5.58 -0.16
CA ILE A 52 0.88 6.05 -1.52
C ILE A 52 0.02 5.18 -2.44
N VAL A 53 -1.04 5.76 -2.99
CA VAL A 53 -1.97 5.07 -3.89
C VAL A 53 -1.54 5.33 -5.33
N PHE A 54 -1.41 4.26 -6.11
CA PHE A 54 -1.11 4.34 -7.54
C PHE A 54 -2.39 4.11 -8.32
N GLU A 55 -3.06 5.20 -8.68
CA GLU A 55 -4.29 5.15 -9.47
C GLU A 55 -4.04 4.57 -10.86
N HIS A 56 -5.08 3.98 -11.44
CA HIS A 56 -5.06 3.35 -12.76
C HIS A 56 -4.03 2.21 -12.94
N SER A 57 -3.44 1.71 -11.84
CA SER A 57 -2.60 0.50 -11.84
C SER A 57 -3.46 -0.76 -11.69
N ARG A 58 -2.95 -1.90 -12.18
CA ARG A 58 -3.64 -3.21 -12.09
C ARG A 58 -2.67 -4.31 -11.71
N VAL A 59 -3.11 -5.18 -10.81
CA VAL A 59 -2.40 -6.41 -10.43
C VAL A 59 -3.26 -7.60 -10.85
N ARG A 60 -2.65 -8.63 -11.43
CA ARG A 60 -3.33 -9.88 -11.78
C ARG A 60 -2.49 -11.11 -11.37
N PRO A 61 -3.10 -12.11 -10.69
CA PRO A 61 -4.43 -12.04 -10.08
C PRO A 61 -4.43 -11.07 -8.87
N ILE A 62 -5.59 -10.52 -8.51
CA ILE A 62 -5.68 -9.38 -7.56
C ILE A 62 -5.27 -9.77 -6.13
N GLU A 63 -5.46 -11.03 -5.79
CA GLU A 63 -5.10 -11.67 -4.53
C GLU A 63 -3.61 -12.02 -4.42
N SER A 64 -2.84 -11.94 -5.52
CA SER A 64 -1.43 -12.29 -5.51
C SER A 64 -0.60 -11.19 -4.84
N HIS A 65 -0.23 -11.43 -3.58
CA HIS A 65 0.70 -10.57 -2.86
C HIS A 65 2.03 -10.41 -3.59
N ARG A 66 2.57 -11.48 -4.18
CA ARG A 66 3.81 -11.41 -4.98
C ARG A 66 3.67 -10.45 -6.17
N ALA A 67 2.53 -10.49 -6.87
CA ALA A 67 2.27 -9.59 -7.99
C ALA A 67 2.09 -8.15 -7.50
N ALA A 68 1.45 -7.94 -6.35
CA ALA A 68 1.31 -6.62 -5.72
C ALA A 68 2.67 -6.02 -5.33
N VAL A 69 3.58 -6.81 -4.78
CA VAL A 69 4.96 -6.39 -4.47
C VAL A 69 5.69 -5.99 -5.74
N ALA A 70 5.71 -6.86 -6.76
CA ALA A 70 6.43 -6.59 -8.00
C ALA A 70 5.95 -5.31 -8.71
N GLU A 71 4.63 -5.14 -8.83
CA GLU A 71 4.06 -3.96 -9.46
C GLU A 71 4.24 -2.70 -8.60
N GLY A 72 4.09 -2.82 -7.28
CA GLY A 72 4.29 -1.73 -6.33
C GLY A 72 5.72 -1.19 -6.34
N GLU A 73 6.72 -2.06 -6.35
CA GLU A 73 8.13 -1.66 -6.48
C GLU A 73 8.38 -0.93 -7.81
N ARG A 74 7.82 -1.45 -8.91
CA ARG A 74 7.95 -0.83 -10.24
C ARG A 74 7.36 0.58 -10.27
N LEU A 75 6.22 0.78 -9.62
CA LEU A 75 5.53 2.08 -9.55
C LEU A 75 6.26 3.07 -8.63
N VAL A 76 6.77 2.62 -7.47
CA VAL A 76 7.62 3.46 -6.60
C VAL A 76 8.88 3.91 -7.33
N ARG A 77 9.57 3.02 -8.03
CA ARG A 77 10.75 3.41 -8.82
C ARG A 77 10.41 4.48 -9.85
N ARG A 78 9.29 4.32 -10.56
CA ARG A 78 8.82 5.33 -11.52
C ARG A 78 8.55 6.68 -10.84
N LEU A 79 7.88 6.67 -9.69
CA LEU A 79 7.59 7.88 -8.91
C LEU A 79 8.88 8.61 -8.52
N LEU A 80 9.87 7.89 -7.98
CA LEU A 80 11.15 8.46 -7.57
C LEU A 80 11.92 9.06 -8.75
N THR A 81 11.80 8.48 -9.95
CA THR A 81 12.43 9.04 -11.16
C THR A 81 11.65 10.20 -11.77
N SER A 82 10.33 10.29 -11.56
CA SER A 82 9.51 11.38 -12.09
C SER A 82 9.59 12.65 -11.25
N THR A 83 9.95 12.56 -9.96
CA THR A 83 10.20 13.73 -9.10
C THR A 83 11.44 14.55 -9.52
N GLY A 84 12.12 14.18 -10.61
CA GLY A 84 13.19 14.95 -11.23
C GLY A 84 12.74 16.03 -12.23
N THR A 85 11.44 16.14 -12.55
CA THR A 85 10.96 17.09 -13.56
C THR A 85 9.71 17.82 -13.06
N GLU A 86 9.91 18.91 -12.33
CA GLU A 86 9.07 20.12 -12.29
C GLU A 86 9.55 21.00 -11.12
N LEU A 87 10.57 21.83 -11.39
CA LEU A 87 10.68 23.10 -10.67
C LEU A 87 9.78 24.09 -11.43
N PRO A 88 8.81 24.74 -10.77
CA PRO A 88 8.16 25.90 -11.36
C PRO A 88 9.24 26.94 -11.64
N THR A 89 9.49 27.22 -12.92
CA THR A 89 10.18 28.43 -13.33
C THR A 89 9.16 29.56 -13.38
N ASP A 90 9.37 30.53 -12.49
CA ASP A 90 8.77 31.86 -12.31
C ASP A 90 7.23 31.99 -12.27
#